data_AF-M6AI88-F1
#
_entry.id   AF-M6AI88-F1
#
_cell.length_a   1.000
_cell.length_b   1.000
_cell.length_c   1.000
_cell.angle_alpha   90.00
_cell.angle_beta   90.00
_cell.angle_gamma   90.00
#
_symmetry.space_group_name_H-M   'P 1'
#
loop_
_entity.id
_entity.type
_entity.pdbx_description
1 polymer ?
#
loop_
_entity_poly.entity_id
_entity_poly.type
_entity_poly.pdbx_seq_one_letter_code
_entity_poly.pdbx_strand_id
1 'polypeptide(L)'
;MILGSKYRDRLLSNIKISETDKVFIYDYSTDYLVSFTVKNLNAVACLNVHASSKDWPYRQGDYQIGFAIDKKLLKGFRDKYFSNTLVYIGKQNPFNKGKMKRILWKKIDLKEFPNIKMKPEHVSIFKGYTFGQTYQFESEGLKYHVQDILKSNEVKCRRLLVIKSKTKDLVFENLYSKEREGASFVDLGFVGTGNHQWGQWTGKMFKNRPPVIFGFLYESFTCEDIDFLKLPASRIRVSCDSRL
;
A
#
# COMPACT_ATOMS: atom_id res chain seq x y z
N MET A 1 -5.13 18.42 21.24
CA MET A 1 -6.19 19.41 21.54
C MET A 1 -7.51 18.91 20.95
N ILE A 2 -8.61 18.92 21.72
CA ILE A 2 -9.95 18.64 21.19
C ILE A 2 -10.49 19.87 20.48
N LEU A 3 -10.99 19.69 19.27
CA LEU A 3 -11.56 20.76 18.45
C LEU A 3 -13.02 21.01 18.83
N GLY A 4 -13.36 22.26 19.14
CA GLY A 4 -14.75 22.68 19.35
C GLY A 4 -15.59 22.63 18.08
N SER A 5 -16.92 22.81 18.22
CA SER A 5 -17.92 22.67 17.15
C SER A 5 -17.54 23.39 15.85
N LYS A 6 -17.19 24.69 15.92
CA LYS A 6 -16.78 25.50 14.76
C LYS A 6 -15.65 24.86 13.93
N TYR A 7 -14.64 24.30 14.60
CA TYR A 7 -13.50 23.68 13.92
C TYR A 7 -13.82 22.27 13.43
N ARG A 8 -14.68 21.54 14.15
CA ARG A 8 -15.21 20.26 13.71
C ARG A 8 -16.02 20.42 12.42
N ASP A 9 -16.95 21.37 12.37
CA ASP A 9 -17.77 21.63 11.18
C ASP A 9 -16.89 21.98 9.98
N ARG A 10 -15.85 22.78 10.20
CA ARG A 10 -14.84 23.10 9.18
C ARG A 10 -14.08 21.87 8.70
N LEU A 11 -13.67 20.98 9.61
CA LEU A 11 -13.03 19.71 9.25
C LEU A 11 -13.98 18.89 8.36
N LEU A 12 -15.19 18.59 8.84
CA LEU A 12 -16.17 17.75 8.15
C LEU A 12 -16.50 18.29 6.75
N SER A 13 -16.72 19.60 6.64
CA SER A 13 -17.01 20.27 5.36
C SER A 13 -15.84 20.17 4.38
N ASN A 14 -14.61 20.44 4.83
CA ASN A 14 -13.43 20.43 3.97
C ASN A 14 -13.08 19.03 3.43
N ILE A 15 -13.23 17.99 4.25
CA ILE A 15 -13.00 16.61 3.81
C ILE A 15 -14.28 15.91 3.30
N LYS A 16 -15.38 16.66 3.17
CA LYS A 16 -16.66 16.22 2.59
C LYS A 16 -17.25 14.96 3.22
N ILE A 17 -17.23 14.89 4.55
CA ILE A 17 -17.86 13.81 5.32
C ILE A 17 -18.97 14.36 6.22
N SER A 18 -19.88 13.49 6.67
CA SER A 18 -20.94 13.83 7.60
C SER A 18 -20.75 13.21 8.98
N GLU A 19 -21.51 13.71 9.97
CA GLU A 19 -21.57 13.12 11.30
C GLU A 19 -22.10 11.67 11.32
N THR A 20 -22.89 11.32 10.30
CA THR A 20 -23.47 9.97 10.14
C THR A 20 -22.55 8.99 9.43
N ASP A 21 -21.46 9.48 8.83
CA ASP A 21 -20.43 8.62 8.25
C ASP A 21 -19.69 7.81 9.33
N LYS A 22 -18.93 6.82 8.87
CA LYS A 22 -18.12 5.96 9.73
C LYS A 22 -16.65 6.01 9.32
N VAL A 23 -15.78 5.97 10.33
CA VAL A 23 -14.36 5.69 10.17
C VAL A 23 -14.19 4.17 10.20
N PHE A 24 -13.74 3.58 9.10
CA PHE A 24 -13.39 2.17 8.97
C PHE A 24 -11.88 2.01 9.05
N ILE A 25 -11.41 1.09 9.89
CA ILE A 25 -9.99 0.80 10.08
C ILE A 25 -9.77 -0.68 9.85
N TYR A 26 -8.99 -1.00 8.82
CA TYR A 26 -8.78 -2.37 8.35
C TYR A 26 -7.30 -2.74 8.38
N ASP A 27 -6.95 -3.75 9.16
CA ASP A 27 -5.65 -4.42 9.11
C ASP A 27 -5.73 -5.61 8.17
N TYR A 28 -5.13 -5.48 7.00
CA TYR A 28 -5.17 -6.52 5.97
C TYR A 28 -4.26 -7.72 6.28
N SER A 29 -3.35 -7.59 7.25
CA SER A 29 -2.46 -8.68 7.66
C SER A 29 -3.09 -9.62 8.67
N THR A 30 -3.98 -9.09 9.51
CA THR A 30 -4.72 -9.86 10.54
C THR A 30 -6.18 -10.09 10.19
N ASP A 31 -6.65 -9.50 9.08
CA ASP A 31 -8.05 -9.47 8.67
C ASP A 31 -8.98 -8.91 9.76
N TYR A 32 -8.47 -7.93 10.52
CA TYR A 32 -9.22 -7.27 11.58
C TYR A 32 -9.79 -5.94 11.07
N LEU A 33 -11.10 -5.74 11.26
CA LEU A 33 -11.83 -4.56 10.80
C LEU A 33 -12.68 -4.03 11.95
N VAL A 34 -12.54 -2.75 12.26
CA VAL A 34 -13.42 -2.03 13.19
C VAL A 34 -14.00 -0.79 12.51
N SER A 35 -15.10 -0.30 13.08
CA SER A 35 -15.70 0.95 12.59
C SER A 35 -16.31 1.77 13.72
N PHE A 36 -16.24 3.09 13.58
CA PHE A 36 -16.78 4.04 14.54
C PHE A 36 -17.58 5.12 13.80
N THR A 37 -18.75 5.50 14.31
CA THR A 37 -19.49 6.63 13.74
C THR A 37 -18.77 7.94 14.04
N VAL A 38 -18.64 8.80 13.04
CA VAL A 38 -17.92 10.08 13.14
C VAL A 38 -18.43 10.93 14.31
N LYS A 39 -19.75 11.02 14.50
CA LYS A 39 -20.36 11.76 15.64
C LYS A 39 -19.91 11.31 17.03
N ASN A 40 -19.45 10.08 17.16
CA ASN A 40 -19.02 9.51 18.45
C ASN A 40 -17.51 9.69 18.70
N LEU A 41 -16.77 10.30 17.77
CA LEU A 41 -15.34 10.53 17.88
C LEU A 41 -15.03 12.00 18.10
N ASN A 42 -14.10 12.28 19.01
CA ASN A 42 -13.56 13.63 19.17
C ASN A 42 -12.73 14.01 17.95
N ALA A 43 -13.05 15.16 17.35
CA ALA A 43 -12.16 15.80 16.38
C ALA A 43 -10.99 16.41 17.16
N VAL A 44 -9.76 16.15 16.73
CA VAL A 44 -8.55 16.57 17.43
C VAL A 44 -7.54 17.19 16.47
N ALA A 45 -6.73 18.09 17.01
CA ALA A 45 -5.47 18.53 16.42
C ALA A 45 -4.33 18.11 17.36
N CYS A 46 -3.39 17.34 16.83
CA CYS A 46 -2.20 16.88 17.52
C CYS A 46 -0.98 17.47 16.82
N LEU A 47 0.06 17.86 17.57
CA LEU A 47 1.33 18.20 16.93
C LEU A 47 1.84 16.99 16.16
N ASN A 48 2.35 17.22 14.96
CA ASN A 48 2.96 16.18 14.17
C ASN A 48 4.22 15.65 14.87
N VAL A 49 4.66 14.44 14.51
CA VAL A 49 5.78 13.75 15.19
C VAL A 49 7.13 14.44 15.02
N HIS A 50 7.26 15.38 14.09
CA HIS A 50 8.47 16.16 13.82
C HIS A 50 8.48 17.53 14.52
N ALA A 51 7.36 17.98 15.09
CA ALA A 51 7.31 19.24 15.82
C ALA A 51 8.14 19.17 17.11
N SER A 52 9.05 20.14 17.26
CA SER A 52 9.92 20.34 18.41
C SER A 52 9.47 21.52 19.24
N SER A 53 9.78 21.54 20.54
CA SER A 53 9.53 22.69 21.41
C SER A 53 10.20 23.98 20.92
N LYS A 54 11.22 23.86 20.06
CA LYS A 54 11.92 25.00 19.42
C LYS A 54 11.11 25.65 18.31
N ASP A 55 10.11 24.97 17.76
CA ASP A 55 9.27 25.46 16.65
C ASP A 55 8.14 26.37 17.13
N TRP A 56 8.07 26.62 18.44
CA TRP A 56 7.11 27.55 19.03
C TRP A 56 7.35 28.99 18.55
N PRO A 57 6.32 29.75 18.12
CA PRO A 57 4.90 29.38 18.11
C PRO A 57 4.52 28.49 16.93
N TYR A 58 3.81 27.40 17.23
CA TYR A 58 3.36 26.43 16.22
C TYR A 58 2.32 27.05 15.28
N ARG A 59 2.49 26.78 13.98
CA ARG A 59 1.60 27.15 12.90
C ARG A 59 0.58 26.04 12.65
N GLN A 60 -0.48 26.35 11.89
CA GLN A 60 -1.50 25.36 11.54
C GLN A 60 -0.91 24.12 10.83
N GLY A 61 0.13 24.33 10.01
CA GLY A 61 0.85 23.28 9.30
C GLY A 61 1.62 22.32 10.20
N ASP A 62 1.76 22.61 11.50
CA ASP A 62 2.46 21.74 12.44
C ASP A 62 1.52 20.70 13.07
N TYR A 63 0.22 20.80 12.80
CA TYR A 63 -0.77 19.88 13.36
C TYR A 63 -1.17 18.79 12.36
N GLN A 64 -1.41 17.59 12.89
CA GLN A 64 -2.21 16.53 12.29
C GLN A 64 -3.63 16.65 12.83
N ILE A 65 -4.60 16.73 11.93
CA ILE A 65 -6.01 16.92 12.27
C ILE A 65 -6.80 15.69 11.85
N GLY A 66 -7.61 15.16 12.76
CA GLY A 66 -8.40 13.96 12.51
C GLY A 66 -9.29 13.59 13.69
N PHE A 67 -9.59 12.30 13.81
CA PHE A 67 -10.43 11.76 14.87
C PHE A 67 -9.61 10.95 15.85
N ALA A 68 -9.76 11.22 17.14
CA ALA A 68 -9.11 10.44 18.19
C ALA A 68 -9.85 9.12 18.41
N ILE A 69 -9.09 8.03 18.52
CA ILE A 69 -9.61 6.68 18.79
C ILE A 69 -8.85 6.11 19.98
N ASP A 70 -9.58 5.61 20.97
CA ASP A 70 -8.98 4.95 22.12
C ASP A 70 -8.32 3.63 21.67
N LYS A 71 -7.01 3.51 21.93
CA LYS A 71 -6.22 2.32 21.61
C LYS A 71 -6.79 1.03 22.24
N LYS A 72 -7.52 1.12 23.35
CA LYS A 72 -8.22 -0.03 23.97
C LYS A 72 -9.30 -0.63 23.06
N LEU A 73 -9.82 0.13 22.10
CA LEU A 73 -10.78 -0.32 21.09
C LEU A 73 -10.09 -0.97 19.88
N LEU A 74 -8.75 -0.98 19.83
CA LEU A 74 -7.93 -1.49 18.74
C LEU A 74 -7.13 -2.75 19.14
N LYS A 75 -7.60 -3.52 20.13
CA LYS A 75 -6.87 -4.71 20.64
C LYS A 75 -6.65 -5.83 19.62
N GLY A 76 -7.43 -5.89 18.55
CA GLY A 76 -7.27 -6.90 17.49
C GLY A 76 -6.14 -6.58 16.49
N PHE A 77 -5.60 -5.36 16.51
CA PHE A 77 -4.47 -4.96 15.69
C PHE A 77 -3.18 -5.44 16.33
N ARG A 78 -2.43 -6.29 15.63
CA ARG A 78 -1.20 -6.92 16.17
C ARG A 78 0.02 -6.02 16.08
N ASP A 79 0.06 -5.19 15.05
CA ASP A 79 1.15 -4.25 14.85
C ASP A 79 0.94 -2.99 15.68
N LYS A 80 1.93 -2.66 16.51
CA LYS A 80 1.93 -1.46 17.35
C LYS A 80 1.98 -0.17 16.53
N TYR A 81 2.52 -0.23 15.31
CA TYR A 81 2.70 0.90 14.41
C TYR A 81 1.63 1.00 13.32
N PHE A 82 0.69 0.04 13.28
CA PHE A 82 -0.40 0.01 12.29
C PHE A 82 0.09 0.06 10.83
N SER A 83 1.29 -0.45 10.53
CA SER A 83 1.91 -0.45 9.19
C SER A 83 1.10 -1.22 8.15
N ASN A 84 0.30 -2.21 8.58
CA ASN A 84 -0.60 -2.96 7.69
C ASN A 84 -2.06 -2.47 7.73
N THR A 85 -2.28 -1.23 8.16
CA THR A 85 -3.63 -0.68 8.39
C THR A 85 -4.01 0.36 7.36
N LEU A 86 -5.23 0.28 6.84
CA LEU A 86 -5.85 1.29 6.01
C LEU A 86 -7.05 1.89 6.70
N VAL A 87 -7.22 3.21 6.53
CA VAL A 87 -8.35 3.96 7.06
C VAL A 87 -9.19 4.52 5.91
N TYR A 88 -10.50 4.40 6.03
CA TYR A 88 -11.45 5.04 5.12
C TYR A 88 -12.58 5.69 5.92
N ILE A 89 -12.98 6.89 5.54
CA ILE A 89 -14.11 7.59 6.16
C ILE A 89 -15.21 7.77 5.12
N GLY A 90 -16.41 7.29 5.44
CA GLY A 90 -17.57 7.45 4.57
C GLY A 90 -18.78 6.63 5.02
N LYS A 91 -19.79 6.57 4.17
CA LYS A 91 -21.08 5.94 4.48
C LYS A 91 -20.99 4.42 4.68
N GLN A 92 -20.13 3.75 3.90
CA GLN A 92 -20.09 2.29 3.83
C GLN A 92 -18.66 1.75 3.85
N ASN A 93 -18.50 0.56 4.42
CA ASN A 93 -17.23 -0.15 4.47
C ASN A 93 -16.76 -0.50 3.04
N PRO A 94 -15.60 -0.02 2.57
CA PRO A 94 -15.09 -0.33 1.23
C PRO A 94 -14.33 -1.66 1.18
N PHE A 95 -13.94 -2.24 2.32
CA PHE A 95 -13.03 -3.38 2.40
C PHE A 95 -13.76 -4.73 2.37
N ASN A 96 -13.17 -5.71 1.69
CA ASN A 96 -13.52 -7.12 1.81
C ASN A 96 -12.57 -7.81 2.79
N LYS A 97 -13.15 -8.39 3.84
CA LYS A 97 -12.43 -9.23 4.78
C LYS A 97 -12.06 -10.58 4.18
N GLY A 98 -10.91 -11.11 4.57
CA GLY A 98 -10.45 -12.47 4.27
C GLY A 98 -10.07 -12.68 2.80
N LYS A 99 -9.90 -11.60 2.05
CA LYS A 99 -9.60 -11.62 0.60
C LYS A 99 -8.19 -11.12 0.28
N MET A 100 -7.37 -10.84 1.28
CA MET A 100 -5.97 -10.47 1.12
C MET A 100 -5.07 -11.66 1.42
N LYS A 101 -4.00 -11.78 0.65
CA LYS A 101 -2.98 -12.81 0.82
C LYS A 101 -1.62 -12.19 0.74
N ARG A 102 -0.74 -12.65 1.62
CA ARG A 102 0.68 -12.37 1.51
C ARG A 102 1.25 -13.17 0.35
N ILE A 103 2.13 -12.53 -0.41
CA ILE A 103 2.88 -13.20 -1.47
C ILE A 103 4.13 -13.83 -0.85
N LEU A 104 4.27 -15.14 -1.07
CA LEU A 104 5.49 -15.89 -0.80
C LEU A 104 6.03 -16.37 -2.14
N TRP A 105 7.15 -15.77 -2.54
CA TRP A 105 7.78 -16.01 -3.81
C TRP A 105 8.50 -17.37 -3.81
N LYS A 106 8.40 -18.07 -4.94
CA LYS A 106 9.20 -19.25 -5.26
C LYS A 106 10.17 -18.88 -6.38
N LYS A 107 11.47 -19.09 -6.16
CA LYS A 107 12.49 -18.95 -7.20
C LYS A 107 12.19 -19.90 -8.38
N ILE A 108 12.35 -19.42 -9.61
CA ILE A 108 12.15 -20.22 -10.84
C ILE A 108 13.33 -20.08 -11.80
N ASP A 109 13.40 -20.98 -12.78
CA ASP A 109 14.32 -20.84 -13.89
C ASP A 109 13.83 -19.77 -14.88
N LEU A 110 14.76 -19.07 -15.54
CA LEU A 110 14.44 -18.06 -16.55
C LEU A 110 13.55 -18.61 -17.69
N LYS A 111 13.72 -19.89 -18.04
CA LYS A 111 12.90 -20.58 -19.06
C LYS A 111 11.41 -20.67 -18.70
N GLU A 112 11.07 -20.57 -17.41
CA GLU A 112 9.70 -20.58 -16.92
C GLU A 112 9.08 -19.17 -16.86
N PHE A 113 9.90 -18.12 -17.01
CA PHE A 113 9.42 -16.75 -17.01
C PHE A 113 8.63 -16.45 -18.31
N PRO A 114 7.46 -15.79 -18.24
CA PRO A 114 6.65 -15.55 -19.43
C PRO A 114 7.40 -14.74 -20.50
N ASN A 115 7.37 -15.23 -21.74
CA ASN A 115 7.95 -14.53 -22.90
C ASN A 115 7.03 -13.39 -23.38
N ILE A 116 6.76 -12.43 -22.50
CA ILE A 116 5.99 -11.22 -22.78
C ILE A 116 6.97 -10.08 -23.03
N LYS A 117 7.00 -9.58 -24.26
CA LYS A 117 7.88 -8.49 -24.65
C LYS A 117 7.58 -7.24 -23.83
N MET A 118 8.64 -6.60 -23.35
CA MET A 118 8.54 -5.31 -22.69
C MET A 118 8.22 -4.23 -23.73
N LYS A 119 7.47 -3.20 -23.33
CA LYS A 119 7.15 -2.09 -24.22
C LYS A 119 8.42 -1.34 -24.65
N PRO A 120 8.51 -0.83 -25.90
CA PRO A 120 9.71 -0.18 -26.42
C PRO A 120 10.27 0.94 -25.55
N GLU A 121 9.39 1.75 -24.95
CA GLU A 121 9.75 2.86 -24.07
C GLU A 121 10.46 2.42 -22.79
N HIS A 122 10.23 1.19 -22.32
CA HIS A 122 10.94 0.64 -21.17
C HIS A 122 12.25 -0.03 -21.59
N VAL A 123 12.32 -0.59 -22.81
CA VAL A 123 13.56 -1.18 -23.35
C VAL A 123 14.66 -0.13 -23.46
N SER A 124 14.33 1.09 -23.87
CA SER A 124 15.30 2.20 -23.94
C SER A 124 15.82 2.62 -22.57
N ILE A 125 14.96 2.65 -21.55
CA ILE A 125 15.33 2.97 -20.15
C ILE A 125 16.36 1.99 -19.61
N PHE A 126 16.22 0.70 -19.92
CA PHE A 126 17.10 -0.37 -19.41
C PHE A 126 18.27 -0.71 -20.33
N LYS A 127 18.66 0.19 -21.24
CA LYS A 127 19.86 -0.01 -22.06
C LYS A 127 21.11 -0.13 -21.15
N GLY A 128 21.83 -1.24 -21.28
CA GLY A 128 23.01 -1.55 -20.45
C GLY A 128 22.69 -2.21 -19.10
N TYR A 129 21.42 -2.55 -18.84
CA TYR A 129 21.03 -3.38 -17.69
C TYR A 129 21.03 -4.86 -18.10
N THR A 130 21.08 -5.74 -17.10
CA THR A 130 20.94 -7.20 -17.28
C THR A 130 19.72 -7.73 -16.55
N PHE A 131 19.17 -8.85 -17.01
CA PHE A 131 18.08 -9.54 -16.33
C PHE A 131 18.66 -10.59 -15.37
N GLY A 132 18.16 -10.62 -14.14
CA GLY A 132 18.63 -11.53 -13.11
C GLY A 132 17.57 -12.52 -12.68
N GLN A 133 17.49 -12.73 -11.38
CA GLN A 133 16.69 -13.79 -10.81
C GLN A 133 15.21 -13.58 -11.08
N THR A 134 14.52 -14.70 -11.32
CA THR A 134 13.08 -14.74 -11.53
C THR A 134 12.38 -15.51 -10.42
N TYR A 135 11.15 -15.10 -10.15
CA TYR A 135 10.31 -15.65 -9.09
C TYR A 135 8.87 -15.77 -9.55
N GLN A 136 8.13 -16.71 -8.95
CA GLN A 136 6.70 -16.87 -9.17
C GLN A 136 5.90 -16.96 -7.88
N PHE A 137 4.62 -16.62 -8.00
CA PHE A 137 3.58 -16.89 -7.02
C PHE A 137 2.27 -17.18 -7.78
N GLU A 138 1.39 -17.99 -7.19
CA GLU A 138 0.09 -18.32 -7.78
C GLU A 138 -1.02 -18.17 -6.75
N SER A 139 -2.12 -17.51 -7.15
CA SER A 139 -3.32 -17.41 -6.32
C SER A 139 -4.54 -17.09 -7.19
N GLU A 140 -5.68 -17.69 -6.85
CA GLU A 140 -6.99 -17.37 -7.43
C GLU A 140 -7.02 -17.39 -8.97
N GLY A 141 -6.29 -18.34 -9.58
CA GLY A 141 -6.23 -18.48 -11.03
C GLY A 141 -5.32 -17.46 -11.72
N LEU A 142 -4.53 -16.68 -10.98
CA LEU A 142 -3.49 -15.78 -11.50
C LEU A 142 -2.10 -16.30 -11.16
N LYS A 143 -1.17 -16.19 -12.11
CA LYS A 143 0.26 -16.37 -11.88
C LYS A 143 0.96 -15.03 -11.92
N TYR A 144 1.78 -14.79 -10.91
CA TYR A 144 2.55 -13.58 -10.71
C TYR A 144 4.00 -13.96 -10.96
N HIS A 145 4.68 -13.20 -11.81
CA HIS A 145 6.07 -13.41 -12.15
C HIS A 145 6.84 -12.11 -11.91
N VAL A 146 7.92 -12.19 -11.15
CA VAL A 146 8.83 -11.07 -10.91
C VAL A 146 10.19 -11.41 -11.49
N GLN A 147 10.81 -10.43 -12.15
CA GLN A 147 12.18 -10.51 -12.64
C GLN A 147 12.97 -9.30 -12.14
N ASP A 148 14.11 -9.57 -11.52
CA ASP A 148 15.07 -8.54 -11.17
C ASP A 148 15.76 -7.99 -12.44
N ILE A 149 15.91 -6.67 -12.51
CA ILE A 149 16.65 -5.95 -13.55
C ILE A 149 17.81 -5.23 -12.86
N LEU A 150 19.04 -5.51 -13.32
CA LEU A 150 20.27 -5.18 -12.64
C LEU A 150 21.11 -4.19 -13.42
N LYS A 151 21.84 -3.35 -12.70
CA LYS A 151 22.94 -2.52 -13.23
C LYS A 151 24.12 -2.66 -12.29
N SER A 152 25.29 -2.99 -12.83
CA SER A 152 26.51 -3.23 -12.04
C SER A 152 26.30 -4.27 -10.92
N ASN A 153 25.59 -5.36 -11.22
CA ASN A 153 25.22 -6.45 -10.28
C ASN A 153 24.30 -6.06 -9.12
N GLU A 154 23.72 -4.86 -9.15
CA GLU A 154 22.74 -4.40 -8.16
C GLU A 154 21.33 -4.38 -8.76
N VAL A 155 20.34 -4.91 -8.04
CA VAL A 155 18.92 -4.81 -8.46
C VAL A 155 18.50 -3.34 -8.41
N LYS A 156 18.11 -2.79 -9.55
CA LYS A 156 17.61 -1.40 -9.69
C LYS A 156 16.12 -1.33 -9.96
N CYS A 157 15.59 -2.35 -10.64
CA CYS A 157 14.17 -2.44 -10.96
C CYS A 157 13.68 -3.88 -10.82
N ARG A 158 12.41 -4.06 -10.51
CA ARG A 158 11.69 -5.33 -10.56
C ARG A 158 10.53 -5.22 -11.54
N ARG A 159 10.54 -6.05 -12.57
CA ARG A 159 9.40 -6.18 -13.49
C ARG A 159 8.42 -7.21 -12.94
N LEU A 160 7.18 -6.79 -12.75
CA LEU A 160 6.07 -7.67 -12.38
C LEU A 160 5.20 -7.92 -13.61
N LEU A 161 4.91 -9.18 -13.87
CA LEU A 161 3.89 -9.63 -14.80
C LEU A 161 2.85 -10.46 -14.05
N VAL A 162 1.57 -10.19 -14.27
CA VAL A 162 0.48 -11.02 -13.77
C VAL A 162 -0.31 -11.53 -14.95
N ILE A 163 -0.43 -12.85 -15.05
CA ILE A 163 -1.12 -13.53 -16.16
C ILE A 163 -2.22 -14.45 -15.63
N LYS A 164 -3.23 -14.72 -16.45
CA LYS A 164 -4.22 -15.76 -16.15
C LYS A 164 -3.56 -17.14 -16.25
N SER A 165 -3.76 -17.98 -15.25
CA SER A 165 -3.11 -19.31 -15.16
C SER A 165 -3.49 -20.22 -16.32
N LYS A 166 -4.76 -20.16 -16.75
CA LYS A 166 -5.33 -21.00 -17.82
C LYS A 166 -5.01 -20.49 -19.23
N THR A 167 -5.35 -19.23 -19.53
CA THR A 167 -5.24 -18.68 -20.89
C THR A 167 -3.89 -18.04 -21.19
N LYS A 168 -3.09 -17.76 -20.16
CA LYS A 168 -1.81 -17.01 -20.24
C LYS A 168 -1.95 -15.54 -20.65
N ASP A 169 -3.18 -15.01 -20.72
CA ASP A 169 -3.41 -13.59 -21.00
C ASP A 169 -2.73 -12.71 -19.93
N LEU A 170 -2.10 -11.63 -20.38
CA LEU A 170 -1.59 -10.58 -19.50
C LEU A 170 -2.75 -9.82 -18.84
N VAL A 171 -2.72 -9.74 -17.51
CA VAL A 171 -3.70 -9.02 -16.68
C VAL A 171 -3.11 -7.71 -16.16
N PHE A 172 -1.81 -7.68 -15.89
CA PHE A 172 -1.13 -6.53 -15.32
C PHE A 172 0.37 -6.60 -15.59
N GLU A 173 0.98 -5.44 -15.82
CA GLU A 173 2.43 -5.27 -15.89
C GLU A 173 2.79 -3.98 -15.15
N ASN A 174 3.84 -4.03 -14.32
CA ASN A 174 4.43 -2.84 -13.72
C ASN A 174 5.95 -2.99 -13.54
N LEU A 175 6.63 -1.87 -13.42
CA LEU A 175 8.07 -1.76 -13.13
C LEU A 175 8.23 -1.01 -11.81
N TYR A 176 8.74 -1.69 -10.79
CA TYR A 176 9.07 -1.08 -9.50
C TYR A 176 10.55 -0.73 -9.51
N SER A 177 10.86 0.57 -9.58
CA SER A 177 12.23 1.08 -9.58
C SER A 177 12.54 1.81 -8.28
N LYS A 178 13.71 1.54 -7.70
CA LYS A 178 14.22 2.26 -6.53
C LYS A 178 15.14 3.44 -6.90
N GLU A 179 15.21 3.82 -8.18
CA GLU A 179 16.04 4.95 -8.63
C GLU A 179 15.44 6.32 -8.27
N ARG A 180 14.26 6.34 -7.63
CA ARG A 180 13.67 7.54 -7.04
C ARG A 180 14.29 7.82 -5.68
N GLU A 181 14.42 9.10 -5.35
CA GLU A 181 14.96 9.52 -4.06
C GLU A 181 14.09 9.00 -2.90
N GLY A 182 14.74 8.39 -1.90
CA GLY A 182 14.07 7.81 -0.73
C GLY A 182 13.31 6.51 -0.98
N ALA A 183 13.38 5.94 -2.18
CA ALA A 183 12.80 4.64 -2.49
C ALA A 183 13.79 3.50 -2.19
N SER A 184 13.28 2.42 -1.60
CA SER A 184 14.04 1.19 -1.35
C SER A 184 13.17 -0.02 -1.62
N PHE A 185 13.77 -1.15 -2.03
CA PHE A 185 12.98 -2.36 -2.19
C PHE A 185 12.56 -2.92 -0.83
N VAL A 186 11.29 -3.32 -0.75
CA VAL A 186 10.87 -4.27 0.29
C VAL A 186 11.40 -5.65 -0.13
N ASP A 187 11.94 -6.38 0.83
CA ASP A 187 12.42 -7.74 0.57
C ASP A 187 11.29 -8.64 0.08
N LEU A 188 11.65 -9.55 -0.82
CA LEU A 188 10.73 -10.58 -1.28
C LEU A 188 10.59 -11.62 -0.17
N GLY A 189 9.36 -11.88 0.28
CA GLY A 189 9.09 -13.00 1.19
C GLY A 189 9.21 -14.33 0.44
N PHE A 190 9.81 -15.36 1.04
CA PHE A 190 9.98 -16.66 0.41
C PHE A 190 9.24 -17.76 1.17
N VAL A 191 8.85 -18.83 0.47
CA VAL A 191 8.26 -20.00 1.12
C VAL A 191 9.28 -20.62 2.07
N GLY A 192 8.90 -20.85 3.33
CA GLY A 192 9.76 -21.48 4.33
C GLY A 192 10.70 -20.52 5.07
N THR A 193 10.73 -19.22 4.73
CA THR A 193 11.38 -18.20 5.56
C THR A 193 10.37 -17.64 6.57
N GLY A 194 10.84 -17.31 7.78
CA GLY A 194 9.99 -16.89 8.89
C GLY A 194 9.13 -15.64 8.61
N ASN A 195 8.21 -15.36 9.54
CA ASN A 195 7.28 -14.23 9.44
C ASN A 195 8.00 -12.88 9.47
N HIS A 196 8.46 -12.38 8.33
CA HIS A 196 8.76 -10.96 8.19
C HIS A 196 7.43 -10.19 8.23
N GLN A 197 7.32 -9.12 9.01
CA GLN A 197 6.09 -8.30 9.05
C GLN A 197 5.89 -7.51 7.75
N TRP A 198 6.96 -7.36 6.97
CA TRP A 198 6.98 -6.65 5.70
C TRP A 198 7.00 -7.62 4.53
N GLY A 199 6.36 -7.24 3.42
CA GLY A 199 6.31 -8.04 2.21
C GLY A 199 5.19 -7.61 1.27
N GLN A 200 5.10 -8.31 0.15
CA GLN A 200 4.12 -8.00 -0.88
C GLN A 200 2.78 -8.67 -0.58
N TRP A 201 1.70 -7.98 -0.92
CA TRP A 201 0.32 -8.43 -0.69
C TRP A 201 -0.49 -8.34 -1.97
N THR A 202 -1.43 -9.27 -2.16
CA THR A 202 -2.38 -9.24 -3.26
C THR A 202 -3.74 -9.77 -2.83
N GLY A 203 -4.80 -9.38 -3.55
CA GLY A 203 -6.12 -9.93 -3.34
C GLY A 203 -7.25 -8.95 -3.61
N LYS A 204 -8.50 -9.36 -3.35
CA LYS A 204 -9.69 -8.53 -3.58
C LYS A 204 -9.96 -7.61 -2.39
N MET A 205 -9.07 -6.66 -2.11
CA MET A 205 -9.17 -5.77 -0.95
C MET A 205 -10.45 -4.94 -0.92
N PHE A 206 -10.85 -4.37 -2.06
CA PHE A 206 -11.94 -3.41 -2.14
C PHE A 206 -13.19 -4.02 -2.78
N LYS A 207 -14.37 -3.69 -2.25
CA LYS A 207 -15.67 -4.04 -2.84
C LYS A 207 -15.81 -3.40 -4.21
N ASN A 208 -16.35 -4.15 -5.16
CA ASN A 208 -16.67 -3.68 -6.52
C ASN A 208 -15.47 -3.07 -7.27
N ARG A 209 -14.25 -3.53 -6.95
CA ARG A 209 -13.01 -3.12 -7.62
C ARG A 209 -12.20 -4.36 -8.02
N PRO A 210 -11.28 -4.23 -8.99
CA PRO A 210 -10.33 -5.29 -9.31
C PRO A 210 -9.49 -5.70 -8.09
N PRO A 211 -8.91 -6.91 -8.11
CA PRO A 211 -7.88 -7.28 -7.14
C PRO A 211 -6.71 -6.30 -7.17
N VAL A 212 -5.97 -6.21 -6.06
CA VAL A 212 -4.84 -5.30 -5.90
C VAL A 212 -3.52 -6.04 -5.74
N ILE A 213 -2.42 -5.32 -5.94
CA ILE A 213 -1.08 -5.72 -5.52
C ILE A 213 -0.28 -4.51 -5.05
N PHE A 214 0.53 -4.69 -4.00
CA PHE A 214 1.41 -3.66 -3.44
C PHE A 214 2.46 -4.32 -2.52
N GLY A 215 3.31 -3.52 -1.89
CA GLY A 215 4.35 -3.92 -0.95
C GLY A 215 5.73 -4.07 -1.58
N PHE A 216 6.00 -3.46 -2.74
CA PHE A 216 7.26 -3.63 -3.47
C PHE A 216 8.33 -2.59 -3.12
N LEU A 217 7.91 -1.39 -2.74
CA LEU A 217 8.79 -0.26 -2.44
C LEU A 217 8.45 0.30 -1.06
N TYR A 218 9.49 0.61 -0.29
CA TYR A 218 9.44 1.54 0.82
C TYR A 218 9.78 2.94 0.26
N GLU A 219 9.00 3.94 0.63
CA GLU A 219 9.16 5.32 0.18
C GLU A 219 9.29 6.21 1.41
N SER A 220 10.38 6.97 1.49
CA SER A 220 10.65 7.84 2.66
C SER A 220 9.88 9.16 2.59
N PHE A 221 9.70 9.71 1.37
CA PHE A 221 9.11 11.03 1.13
C PHE A 221 7.69 10.98 0.54
N THR A 222 7.20 9.79 0.23
CA THR A 222 5.89 9.61 -0.41
C THR A 222 5.14 8.43 0.20
N CYS A 223 3.85 8.35 -0.11
CA CYS A 223 3.01 7.26 0.35
C CYS A 223 2.99 6.12 -0.67
N GLU A 224 2.84 4.91 -0.18
CA GLU A 224 2.71 3.73 -1.03
C GLU A 224 1.45 3.82 -1.92
N ASP A 225 1.62 3.38 -3.18
CA ASP A 225 0.53 3.20 -4.12
C ASP A 225 0.01 1.75 -4.04
N ILE A 226 -1.31 1.58 -4.11
CA ILE A 226 -1.98 0.28 -4.24
C ILE A 226 -2.39 0.09 -5.70
N ASP A 227 -1.72 -0.80 -6.42
CA ASP A 227 -2.01 -1.06 -7.83
C ASP A 227 -3.22 -1.98 -7.99
N PHE A 228 -4.09 -1.68 -8.95
CA PHE A 228 -5.14 -2.60 -9.38
C PHE A 228 -4.62 -3.54 -10.47
N LEU A 229 -4.86 -4.84 -10.31
CA LEU A 229 -4.56 -5.88 -11.29
C LEU A 229 -5.53 -5.82 -12.48
N LYS A 230 -5.32 -4.83 -13.35
CA LYS A 230 -6.02 -4.65 -14.62
C LYS A 230 -5.16 -3.87 -15.62
N LEU A 231 -5.57 -3.93 -16.89
CA LEU A 231 -5.09 -3.06 -17.95
C LEU A 231 -6.23 -2.14 -18.45
N PRO A 232 -5.96 -0.86 -18.75
CA PRO A 232 -4.71 -0.16 -18.47
C PRO A 232 -4.46 -0.04 -16.95
N ALA A 233 -3.18 0.00 -16.57
CA ALA A 233 -2.77 0.05 -15.17
C ALA A 233 -3.36 1.29 -14.48
N SER A 234 -3.85 1.11 -13.26
CA SER A 234 -4.37 2.19 -12.42
C SER A 234 -4.11 1.85 -10.95
N ARG A 235 -4.07 2.87 -10.11
CA ARG A 235 -3.69 2.74 -8.69
C ARG A 235 -4.54 3.62 -7.78
N ILE A 236 -4.55 3.31 -6.50
CA ILE A 236 -4.94 4.22 -5.43
C ILE A 236 -3.66 4.69 -4.74
N ARG A 237 -3.45 6.00 -4.69
CA ARG A 237 -2.43 6.57 -3.80
C ARG A 237 -2.98 6.63 -2.39
N VAL A 238 -2.33 5.97 -1.44
CA VAL A 238 -2.71 6.07 -0.03
C VAL A 238 -2.43 7.51 0.43
N SER A 239 -3.40 8.13 1.10
CA SER A 239 -3.17 9.43 1.72
C SER A 239 -2.41 9.22 3.03
N CYS A 240 -1.18 9.72 3.10
CA CYS A 240 -0.36 9.73 4.30
C CYS A 240 0.21 11.14 4.52
N ASP A 241 0.64 11.37 5.75
CA ASP A 241 1.38 12.58 6.10
C ASP A 241 2.87 12.33 5.85
N SER A 242 3.39 12.81 4.72
CA SER A 242 4.80 12.69 4.34
C SER A 242 5.57 14.00 4.53
N ARG A 243 5.12 14.87 5.45
CA ARG A 243 5.85 16.08 5.81
C ARG A 243 7.18 15.68 6.46
N LEU A 244 8.26 15.87 5.69
CA LEU A 244 9.65 15.84 6.16
C LEU A 244 10.16 17.27 6.35
#